data_AF-A0A936PBX7-F1
#
_entry.id   AF-A0A936PBX7-F1
#
_cell.length_a   1.000
_cell.length_b   1.000
_cell.length_c   1.000
_cell.angle_alpha   90.00
_cell.angle_beta   90.00
_cell.angle_gamma   90.00
#
_symmetry.space_group_name_H-M   'P 1'
#
loop_
_entity.id
_entity.type
_entity.pdbx_description
1 polymer ?
#
loop_
_entity_poly.entity_id
_entity_poly.type
_entity_poly.pdbx_seq_one_letter_code
_entity_poly.pdbx_strand_id
1 'polypeptide(L)'
;MQQTVQQDRAEVLNRLYQFFFRHYQDGDFIVERRYGKGGARYVKSTGEDTEFHWATEDMYYIKSGDIFTDFPVRLANGQRLLFTVEPESLQATRAALKPNDKAHYELDTETKEGEVIKLSLKYLKGAQTEKQKDDIVTAAQKVGAGGTAENAADIRRWLGRFMARNQSDFFIHKRLKEALSDDLDIFIKTDVLDVDQLLAGAMQQTDLPKRAMKVARIVRDIGGHIIDFLAALEEFQKALWEKKKLVFETRYVITLDRLERHCPEWLAKNIALIVKQQRKEWAELGLGDYAKAAACIRKIPGDLATAASEHYLPLPVDTRNFDSAFKWALLDAVTAATPLDDALDGIAINSDNWQALNTLQDKYRDQARAIYIDPPYNTDAGPIDYKNGYRSASWMALMDDRLKLGRRLMRDDGVLCCTIDDYEQKPLGMLLERVFGENSIAGVVSIRINPSGRPKPSGFAVSHEYGFFVQNSPDSALDRLDRTDAQMKRYKEADEDGSYMWELFRKRGSSPNALRAVPFTTRYM
;
A
#
# COMPACT_ATOMS: atom_id res chain seq x y z
N MET A 1 19.72 -47.57 -26.33
CA MET A 1 19.87 -47.18 -24.90
C MET A 1 20.33 -45.73 -24.74
N GLN A 2 21.43 -45.28 -25.36
CA GLN A 2 21.87 -43.87 -25.30
C GLN A 2 20.87 -42.85 -25.88
N GLN A 3 20.22 -43.15 -27.02
CA GLN A 3 19.17 -42.28 -27.59
C GLN A 3 17.96 -42.11 -26.67
N THR A 4 17.51 -43.20 -26.03
CA THR A 4 16.38 -43.19 -25.09
C THR A 4 16.69 -42.35 -23.84
N VAL A 5 17.94 -42.39 -23.34
CA VAL A 5 18.38 -41.56 -22.21
C VAL A 5 18.43 -40.07 -22.59
N GLN A 6 18.89 -39.74 -23.80
CA GLN A 6 18.86 -38.35 -24.27
C GLN A 6 17.42 -37.83 -24.46
N GLN A 7 16.51 -38.66 -24.96
CA GLN A 7 15.09 -38.31 -25.07
C GLN A 7 14.44 -38.09 -23.70
N ASP A 8 14.65 -39.01 -22.74
CA ASP A 8 14.17 -38.85 -21.36
C ASP A 8 14.69 -37.55 -20.73
N ARG A 9 15.98 -37.25 -20.93
CA ARG A 9 16.60 -36.03 -20.41
C ARG A 9 15.98 -34.77 -21.03
N ALA A 10 15.80 -34.74 -22.34
CA ALA A 10 15.20 -33.60 -23.03
C ALA A 10 13.74 -33.39 -22.59
N GLU A 11 13.00 -34.47 -22.38
CA GLU A 11 11.64 -34.43 -21.87
C GLU A 11 11.59 -33.85 -20.46
N VAL A 12 12.40 -34.36 -19.52
CA VAL A 12 12.49 -33.83 -18.14
C VAL A 12 12.80 -32.33 -18.15
N LEU A 13 13.79 -31.89 -18.93
CA LEU A 13 14.16 -30.47 -19.01
C LEU A 13 13.02 -29.62 -19.58
N ASN A 14 12.32 -30.11 -20.60
CA ASN A 14 11.17 -29.41 -21.18
C ASN A 14 10.01 -29.31 -20.19
N ARG A 15 9.71 -30.38 -19.43
CA ARG A 15 8.65 -30.35 -18.41
C ARG A 15 8.98 -29.38 -17.27
N LEU A 16 10.24 -29.37 -16.79
CA LEU A 16 10.69 -28.41 -15.79
C LEU A 16 10.62 -26.97 -16.30
N TYR A 17 11.08 -26.73 -17.53
CA TYR A 17 10.98 -25.42 -18.16
C TYR A 17 9.51 -24.97 -18.28
N GLN A 18 8.64 -25.85 -18.78
CA GLN A 18 7.21 -25.58 -18.89
C GLN A 18 6.57 -25.26 -17.54
N PHE A 19 6.98 -25.93 -16.47
CA PHE A 19 6.51 -25.63 -15.12
C PHE A 19 6.98 -24.25 -14.67
N PHE A 20 8.29 -24.03 -14.53
CA PHE A 20 8.81 -22.77 -13.96
C PHE A 20 8.50 -21.54 -14.81
N PHE A 21 8.44 -21.68 -16.14
CA PHE A 21 8.01 -20.61 -17.02
C PHE A 21 6.58 -20.14 -16.72
N ARG A 22 5.69 -21.01 -16.24
CA ARG A 22 4.32 -20.63 -15.84
C ARG A 22 4.27 -19.83 -14.55
N HIS A 23 5.28 -19.94 -13.68
CA HIS A 23 5.29 -19.38 -12.33
C HIS A 23 6.30 -18.22 -12.16
N TYR A 24 6.93 -17.77 -13.23
CA TYR A 24 7.96 -16.72 -13.16
C TYR A 24 7.79 -15.71 -14.27
N GLN A 25 7.66 -14.44 -13.90
CA GLN A 25 7.54 -13.33 -14.83
C GLN A 25 8.35 -12.13 -14.35
N ASP A 26 9.35 -11.72 -15.14
CA ASP A 26 10.13 -10.48 -14.95
C ASP A 26 10.68 -10.29 -13.52
N GLY A 27 11.10 -11.37 -12.86
CA GLY A 27 11.67 -11.33 -11.52
C GLY A 27 10.71 -11.67 -10.38
N ASP A 28 9.41 -11.77 -10.65
CA ASP A 28 8.41 -12.14 -9.65
C ASP A 28 7.85 -13.54 -9.89
N PHE A 29 7.49 -14.22 -8.80
CA PHE A 29 6.81 -15.51 -8.85
C PHE A 29 5.30 -15.35 -8.98
N ILE A 30 4.85 -14.82 -10.12
CA ILE A 30 3.43 -14.66 -10.45
C ILE A 30 3.05 -15.69 -11.51
N VAL A 31 1.88 -16.30 -11.34
CA VAL A 31 1.36 -17.27 -12.30
C VAL A 31 0.83 -16.55 -13.55
N GLU A 32 1.33 -16.92 -14.74
CA GLU A 32 0.87 -16.33 -16.01
C GLU A 32 -0.61 -16.63 -16.32
N ARG A 33 -1.33 -15.62 -16.85
CA ARG A 33 -2.69 -15.80 -17.40
C ARG A 33 -2.63 -16.63 -18.68
N ARG A 34 -3.45 -17.69 -18.77
CA ARG A 34 -3.72 -18.37 -20.04
C ARG A 34 -5.21 -18.46 -20.31
N TYR A 35 -5.56 -18.25 -21.58
CA TYR A 35 -6.92 -18.38 -22.11
C TYR A 35 -6.96 -19.59 -23.06
N GLY A 36 -7.89 -20.52 -22.86
CA GLY A 36 -8.14 -21.63 -23.80
C GLY A 36 -8.18 -23.04 -23.19
N LYS A 37 -8.60 -24.03 -24.00
CA LYS A 37 -8.86 -25.43 -23.59
C LYS A 37 -7.66 -26.17 -22.97
N GLY A 38 -6.42 -25.77 -23.29
CA GLY A 38 -5.19 -26.36 -22.75
C GLY A 38 -4.56 -25.61 -21.58
N GLY A 39 -5.27 -24.61 -21.02
CA GLY A 39 -4.79 -23.74 -19.94
C GLY A 39 -5.59 -23.86 -18.65
N ALA A 40 -6.15 -25.05 -18.37
CA ALA A 40 -6.89 -25.28 -17.12
C ALA A 40 -5.94 -25.08 -15.92
N ARG A 41 -6.25 -24.10 -15.07
CA ARG A 41 -5.60 -23.92 -13.78
C ARG A 41 -6.38 -24.71 -12.74
N TYR A 42 -5.66 -25.44 -11.89
CA TYR A 42 -6.24 -25.95 -10.66
C TYR A 42 -6.28 -24.80 -9.65
N VAL A 43 -7.48 -24.43 -9.21
CA VAL A 43 -7.65 -23.53 -8.07
C VAL A 43 -7.88 -24.43 -6.87
N LYS A 44 -7.11 -24.23 -5.79
CA LYS A 44 -7.37 -24.93 -4.53
C LYS A 44 -8.79 -24.58 -4.09
N SER A 45 -9.55 -25.60 -3.71
CA SER A 45 -10.85 -25.43 -3.08
C SER A 45 -10.77 -25.91 -1.64
N THR A 46 -11.29 -25.12 -0.72
CA THR A 46 -11.53 -25.51 0.68
C THR A 46 -12.73 -26.44 0.83
N GLY A 47 -13.55 -26.56 -0.23
CA GLY A 47 -14.79 -27.32 -0.25
C GLY A 47 -16.00 -26.48 0.13
N GLU A 48 -15.85 -25.16 0.19
CA GLU A 48 -16.95 -24.23 0.37
C GLU A 48 -17.79 -24.11 -0.91
N ASP A 49 -19.06 -23.73 -0.75
CA ASP A 49 -19.98 -23.56 -1.89
C ASP A 49 -19.56 -22.40 -2.81
N THR A 50 -18.93 -21.36 -2.25
CA THR A 50 -18.40 -20.22 -3.02
C THR A 50 -17.09 -19.76 -2.40
N GLU A 51 -16.04 -19.68 -3.22
CA GLU A 51 -14.70 -19.28 -2.78
C GLU A 51 -14.17 -18.09 -3.60
N PHE A 52 -13.48 -17.17 -2.93
CA PHE A 52 -12.92 -15.96 -3.54
C PHE A 52 -11.39 -15.99 -3.59
N HIS A 53 -10.85 -16.06 -4.82
CA HIS A 53 -9.43 -16.18 -5.11
C HIS A 53 -8.94 -15.15 -6.14
N TRP A 54 -7.66 -14.76 -6.05
CA TRP A 54 -7.00 -13.89 -7.03
C TRP A 54 -5.56 -14.32 -7.33
N ALA A 55 -4.96 -13.79 -8.39
CA ALA A 55 -3.69 -14.30 -8.93
C ALA A 55 -2.48 -14.05 -8.01
N THR A 56 -2.48 -12.94 -7.29
CA THR A 56 -1.42 -12.50 -6.37
C THR A 56 -1.83 -12.67 -4.91
N GLU A 57 -2.75 -13.60 -4.66
CA GLU A 57 -3.09 -14.05 -3.31
C GLU A 57 -1.83 -14.58 -2.62
N ASP A 58 -1.68 -14.31 -1.31
CA ASP A 58 -0.49 -14.65 -0.53
C ASP A 58 0.83 -14.00 -0.99
N MET A 59 0.76 -12.88 -1.70
CA MET A 59 1.94 -12.07 -2.05
C MET A 59 1.88 -10.70 -1.37
N TYR A 60 3.03 -10.21 -0.92
CA TYR A 60 3.20 -8.81 -0.59
C TYR A 60 3.30 -8.00 -1.88
N TYR A 61 2.46 -6.99 -2.04
CA TYR A 61 2.66 -5.98 -3.06
C TYR A 61 3.55 -4.87 -2.49
N ILE A 62 4.71 -4.67 -3.11
CA ILE A 62 5.66 -3.64 -2.71
C ILE A 62 5.70 -2.61 -3.83
N LYS A 63 5.12 -1.45 -3.51
CA LYS A 63 5.33 -0.27 -4.33
C LYS A 63 6.81 0.04 -4.29
N SER A 64 7.38 0.36 -5.45
CA SER A 64 8.75 0.88 -5.61
C SER A 64 8.89 2.27 -4.93
N GLY A 65 8.68 2.35 -3.62
CA GLY A 65 8.71 3.56 -2.81
C GLY A 65 10.12 3.86 -2.30
N ASP A 66 10.87 2.82 -1.95
CA ASP A 66 12.23 2.91 -1.41
C ASP A 66 13.23 2.70 -2.54
N ILE A 67 13.64 3.81 -3.15
CA ILE A 67 14.70 3.78 -4.15
C ILE A 67 15.98 3.39 -3.42
N PHE A 68 16.61 2.33 -3.89
CA PHE A 68 18.02 2.15 -3.64
C PHE A 68 18.72 3.36 -4.28
N THR A 69 19.05 4.35 -3.45
CA THR A 69 19.85 5.49 -3.91
C THR A 69 21.18 5.00 -4.41
N ASP A 70 21.67 3.87 -3.91
CA ASP A 70 22.96 3.26 -4.24
C ASP A 70 22.78 1.83 -4.73
N PHE A 71 23.21 1.56 -5.97
CA PHE A 71 23.19 0.24 -6.59
C PHE A 71 24.61 -0.21 -6.97
N PRO A 72 25.32 -0.90 -6.04
CA PRO A 72 26.66 -1.39 -6.28
C PRO A 72 26.65 -2.60 -7.20
N VAL A 73 27.54 -2.61 -8.17
CA VAL A 73 27.66 -3.62 -9.21
C VAL A 73 29.13 -4.00 -9.38
N ARG A 74 29.38 -5.28 -9.68
CA ARG A 74 30.69 -5.76 -10.10
C ARG A 74 30.61 -6.23 -11.54
N LEU A 75 31.40 -5.61 -12.41
CA LEU A 75 31.52 -6.00 -13.82
C LEU A 75 32.28 -7.32 -13.98
N ALA A 76 32.10 -7.97 -15.13
CA ALA A 76 32.83 -9.17 -15.49
C ALA A 76 34.36 -9.01 -15.45
N ASN A 77 34.87 -7.81 -15.75
CA ASN A 77 36.29 -7.47 -15.67
C ASN A 77 36.80 -7.22 -14.22
N GLY A 78 35.93 -7.37 -13.21
CA GLY A 78 36.24 -7.19 -11.80
C GLY A 78 36.05 -5.77 -11.25
N GLN A 79 35.85 -4.76 -12.10
CA GLN A 79 35.66 -3.36 -11.72
C GLN A 79 34.35 -3.15 -10.95
N ARG A 80 34.37 -2.28 -9.95
CA ARG A 80 33.18 -1.91 -9.17
C ARG A 80 32.56 -0.63 -9.71
N LEU A 81 31.24 -0.68 -9.93
CA LEU A 81 30.38 0.43 -10.32
C LEU A 81 29.37 0.69 -9.21
N LEU A 82 29.00 1.95 -9.04
CA LEU A 82 27.93 2.37 -8.16
C LEU A 82 27.02 3.30 -8.95
N PHE A 83 25.80 2.85 -9.27
CA PHE A 83 24.77 3.75 -9.79
C PHE A 83 24.11 4.44 -8.61
N THR A 84 24.04 5.78 -8.64
CA THR A 84 23.31 6.56 -7.64
C THR A 84 22.30 7.51 -8.24
N VAL A 85 21.19 7.76 -7.54
CA VAL A 85 20.20 8.78 -7.94
C VAL A 85 20.35 10.02 -7.05
N GLU A 86 20.34 11.20 -7.67
CA GLU A 86 20.31 12.47 -6.95
C GLU A 86 18.98 12.64 -6.19
N PRO A 87 18.99 12.72 -4.84
CA PRO A 87 17.76 12.72 -4.03
C PRO A 87 16.82 13.90 -4.32
N GLU A 88 17.36 15.08 -4.63
CA GLU A 88 16.57 16.28 -4.90
C GLU A 88 15.78 16.15 -6.21
N SER A 89 16.47 15.78 -7.31
CA SER A 89 15.80 15.54 -8.61
C SER A 89 14.71 14.48 -8.49
N LEU A 90 14.97 13.44 -7.69
CA LEU A 90 14.04 12.36 -7.45
C LEU A 90 12.77 12.82 -6.73
N GLN A 91 12.92 13.54 -5.61
CA GLN A 91 11.78 14.04 -4.83
C GLN A 91 10.96 15.04 -5.63
N ALA A 92 11.62 15.99 -6.29
CA ALA A 92 10.96 17.02 -7.09
C ALA A 92 10.17 16.42 -8.26
N THR A 93 10.79 15.51 -9.02
CA THR A 93 10.12 14.87 -10.15
C THR A 93 8.97 14.00 -9.67
N ARG A 94 9.11 13.23 -8.57
CA ARG A 94 8.00 12.43 -8.01
C ARG A 94 6.79 13.27 -7.59
N ALA A 95 7.01 14.41 -6.96
CA ALA A 95 5.93 15.32 -6.59
C ALA A 95 5.18 15.87 -7.82
N ALA A 96 5.85 15.94 -8.96
CA ALA A 96 5.30 16.46 -10.21
C ALA A 96 4.74 15.39 -11.17
N LEU A 97 5.11 14.11 -11.01
CA LEU A 97 4.67 13.01 -11.86
C LEU A 97 3.21 12.67 -11.62
N LYS A 98 2.43 12.60 -12.70
CA LYS A 98 1.08 12.03 -12.71
C LYS A 98 1.15 10.52 -13.02
N PRO A 99 0.09 9.76 -12.69
CA PRO A 99 0.05 8.30 -12.89
C PRO A 99 0.40 7.75 -14.28
N ASN A 100 0.28 8.53 -15.35
CA ASN A 100 0.64 8.10 -16.72
C ASN A 100 1.94 8.75 -17.23
N ASP A 101 2.59 9.58 -16.41
CA ASP A 101 3.82 10.25 -16.79
C ASP A 101 5.00 9.28 -16.68
N LYS A 102 5.78 9.17 -17.75
CA LYS A 102 7.03 8.42 -17.73
C LYS A 102 8.14 9.23 -17.08
N ALA A 103 9.15 8.54 -16.57
CA ALA A 103 10.40 9.14 -16.11
C ALA A 103 11.60 8.42 -16.69
N HIS A 104 12.73 9.11 -16.72
CA HIS A 104 13.99 8.62 -17.24
C HIS A 104 15.14 9.04 -16.33
N TYR A 105 16.26 8.33 -16.50
CA TYR A 105 17.52 8.64 -15.87
C TYR A 105 18.45 9.29 -16.88
N GLU A 106 19.05 10.39 -16.47
CA GLU A 106 20.09 11.11 -17.21
C GLU A 106 21.35 11.19 -16.35
N LEU A 107 22.53 11.15 -16.97
CA LEU A 107 23.78 11.31 -16.25
C LEU A 107 23.86 12.72 -15.67
N ASP A 108 24.12 12.81 -14.37
CA ASP A 108 24.48 14.05 -13.71
C ASP A 108 26.00 14.22 -13.65
N THR A 109 26.66 13.30 -12.95
CA THR A 109 28.09 13.35 -12.66
C THR A 109 28.69 11.95 -12.60
N GLU A 110 29.88 11.80 -13.18
CA GLU A 110 30.69 10.60 -13.08
C GLU A 110 31.98 10.84 -12.29
N THR A 111 32.26 10.01 -11.30
CA THR A 111 33.46 10.12 -10.46
C THR A 111 34.12 8.76 -10.23
N LYS A 112 35.44 8.77 -9.99
CA LYS A 112 36.18 7.57 -9.58
C LYS A 112 36.73 7.77 -8.17
N GLU A 113 36.19 7.02 -7.23
CA GLU A 113 36.63 6.99 -5.85
C GLU A 113 37.40 5.68 -5.61
N GLY A 114 38.72 5.73 -5.79
CA GLY A 114 39.59 4.55 -5.68
C GLY A 114 39.25 3.48 -6.72
N GLU A 115 38.80 2.30 -6.26
CA GLU A 115 38.38 1.17 -7.11
C GLU A 115 36.90 1.23 -7.52
N VAL A 116 36.13 2.22 -7.06
CA VAL A 116 34.70 2.33 -7.34
C VAL A 116 34.44 3.47 -8.32
N ILE A 117 33.73 3.18 -9.40
CA ILE A 117 33.26 4.17 -10.37
C ILE A 117 31.82 4.53 -9.99
N LYS A 118 31.58 5.78 -9.57
CA LYS A 118 30.28 6.27 -9.15
C LYS A 118 29.64 7.06 -10.30
N LEU A 119 28.42 6.67 -10.66
CA LEU A 119 27.60 7.30 -11.69
C LEU A 119 26.36 7.89 -11.03
N SER A 120 26.35 9.20 -10.85
CA SER A 120 25.19 9.93 -10.33
C SER A 120 24.23 10.27 -11.45
N LEU A 121 22.96 9.98 -11.24
CA LEU A 121 21.89 10.10 -12.24
C LEU A 121 20.79 11.05 -11.73
N LYS A 122 20.30 11.93 -12.61
CA LYS A 122 19.08 12.69 -12.38
C LYS A 122 17.87 11.87 -12.76
N TYR A 123 16.79 12.01 -11.99
CA TYR A 123 15.49 11.41 -12.30
C TYR A 123 14.55 12.50 -12.80
N LEU A 124 14.17 12.43 -14.07
CA LEU A 124 13.44 13.50 -14.78
C LEU A 124 12.20 12.97 -15.49
N LYS A 125 11.18 13.83 -15.65
CA LYS A 125 9.96 13.51 -16.38
C LYS A 125 10.25 13.35 -17.88
N GLY A 126 9.76 12.27 -18.48
CA GLY A 126 9.93 11.91 -19.89
C GLY A 126 10.23 10.43 -20.09
N ALA A 127 10.07 9.92 -21.31
CA ALA A 127 10.42 8.53 -21.64
C ALA A 127 11.94 8.36 -21.79
N GLN A 128 12.49 7.24 -21.32
CA GLN A 128 13.91 6.93 -21.53
C GLN A 128 14.20 6.71 -23.02
N THR A 129 15.24 7.37 -23.52
CA THR A 129 15.78 7.19 -24.87
C THR A 129 17.03 6.31 -24.87
N GLU A 130 17.34 5.64 -25.98
CA GLU A 130 18.58 4.87 -26.12
C GLU A 130 19.83 5.75 -26.02
N LYS A 131 19.76 6.99 -26.53
CA LYS A 131 20.85 7.97 -26.42
C LYS A 131 21.25 8.22 -24.97
N GLN A 132 20.27 8.44 -24.09
CA GLN A 132 20.55 8.64 -22.66
C GLN A 132 21.22 7.42 -22.01
N LYS A 133 20.83 6.20 -22.42
CA LYS A 133 21.50 4.96 -21.94
C LYS A 133 22.93 4.88 -22.47
N ASP A 134 23.14 5.23 -23.73
CA ASP A 134 24.46 5.26 -24.37
C ASP A 134 25.39 6.27 -23.69
N ASP A 135 24.88 7.45 -23.33
CA ASP A 135 25.62 8.49 -22.64
C ASP A 135 26.12 8.01 -21.26
N ILE A 136 25.25 7.34 -20.48
CA ILE A 136 25.61 6.76 -19.18
C ILE A 136 26.67 5.65 -19.33
N VAL A 137 26.50 4.76 -20.31
CA VAL A 137 27.47 3.68 -20.59
C VAL A 137 28.82 4.26 -21.01
N THR A 138 28.81 5.29 -21.87
CA THR A 138 30.03 5.97 -22.34
C THR A 138 30.77 6.64 -21.20
N ALA A 139 30.05 7.31 -20.28
CA ALA A 139 30.64 7.91 -19.10
C ALA A 139 31.32 6.88 -18.19
N ALA A 140 30.67 5.73 -17.96
CA ALA A 140 31.25 4.63 -17.21
C ALA A 140 32.57 4.13 -17.84
N GLN A 141 32.60 3.97 -19.16
CA GLN A 141 33.80 3.53 -19.88
C GLN A 141 34.93 4.56 -19.80
N LYS A 142 34.62 5.86 -19.95
CA LYS A 142 35.57 6.98 -19.86
C LYS A 142 36.28 7.04 -18.51
N VAL A 143 35.55 6.75 -17.43
CA VAL A 143 36.08 6.81 -16.05
C VAL A 143 36.84 5.55 -15.64
N GLY A 144 36.88 4.54 -16.52
CA GLY A 144 37.75 3.37 -16.37
C GLY A 144 37.05 2.04 -16.20
N ALA A 145 35.77 1.93 -16.59
CA ALA A 145 35.06 0.64 -16.63
C ALA A 145 35.50 -0.27 -17.80
N GLY A 146 36.45 0.19 -18.63
CA GLY A 146 37.02 -0.53 -19.76
C GLY A 146 36.24 -0.33 -21.06
N GLY A 147 36.95 0.00 -22.15
CA GLY A 147 36.37 0.40 -23.44
C GLY A 147 35.97 -0.74 -24.39
N THR A 148 35.87 -1.99 -23.91
CA THR A 148 35.48 -3.12 -24.78
C THR A 148 33.97 -3.16 -24.99
N ALA A 149 33.54 -3.72 -26.14
CA ALA A 149 32.12 -3.92 -26.45
C ALA A 149 31.41 -4.83 -25.42
N GLU A 150 32.13 -5.83 -24.88
CA GLU A 150 31.63 -6.72 -23.83
C GLU A 150 31.33 -5.96 -22.53
N ASN A 151 32.21 -5.04 -22.12
CA ASN A 151 31.99 -4.22 -20.92
C ASN A 151 30.83 -3.24 -21.14
N ALA A 152 30.71 -2.64 -22.34
CA ALA A 152 29.57 -1.78 -22.67
C ALA A 152 28.24 -2.53 -22.55
N ALA A 153 28.16 -3.76 -23.06
CA ALA A 153 26.98 -4.61 -22.97
C ALA A 153 26.67 -4.98 -21.51
N ASP A 154 27.69 -5.30 -20.70
CA ASP A 154 27.53 -5.62 -19.28
C ASP A 154 27.03 -4.40 -18.49
N ILE A 155 27.61 -3.21 -18.70
CA ILE A 155 27.15 -1.95 -18.09
C ILE A 155 25.71 -1.66 -18.50
N ARG A 156 25.36 -1.79 -19.79
CA ARG A 156 23.99 -1.56 -20.27
C ARG A 156 22.99 -2.54 -19.63
N ARG A 157 23.38 -3.80 -19.46
CA ARG A 157 22.58 -4.82 -18.77
C ARG A 157 22.33 -4.43 -17.31
N TRP A 158 23.37 -4.00 -16.60
CA TRP A 158 23.23 -3.55 -15.21
C TRP A 158 22.45 -2.25 -15.06
N LEU A 159 22.63 -1.29 -15.97
CA LEU A 159 21.83 -0.07 -16.05
C LEU A 159 20.35 -0.41 -16.29
N GLY A 160 20.05 -1.32 -17.21
CA GLY A 160 18.69 -1.80 -17.45
C GLY A 160 18.07 -2.43 -16.19
N ARG A 161 18.83 -3.23 -15.44
CA ARG A 161 18.38 -3.80 -14.16
C ARG A 161 18.14 -2.73 -13.10
N PHE A 162 19.05 -1.75 -12.99
CA PHE A 162 18.92 -0.61 -12.08
C PHE A 162 17.63 0.17 -12.38
N MET A 163 17.42 0.51 -13.65
CA MET A 163 16.22 1.23 -14.09
C MET A 163 14.94 0.43 -13.83
N ALA A 164 14.90 -0.84 -14.25
CA ALA A 164 13.73 -1.70 -14.06
C ALA A 164 13.38 -1.83 -12.58
N ARG A 165 14.37 -2.02 -11.71
CA ARG A 165 14.15 -2.15 -10.27
C ARG A 165 13.62 -0.87 -9.61
N ASN A 166 13.99 0.30 -10.12
CA ASN A 166 13.53 1.59 -9.60
C ASN A 166 12.24 2.09 -10.27
N GLN A 167 11.75 1.42 -11.30
CA GLN A 167 10.55 1.80 -12.05
C GLN A 167 9.45 0.72 -12.01
N SER A 168 9.71 -0.45 -11.44
CA SER A 168 8.71 -1.52 -11.33
C SER A 168 8.43 -1.85 -9.87
N ASP A 169 7.14 -1.90 -9.56
CA ASP A 169 6.66 -2.56 -8.37
C ASP A 169 6.96 -4.06 -8.48
N PHE A 170 7.10 -4.72 -7.34
CA PHE A 170 7.43 -6.14 -7.30
C PHE A 170 6.63 -6.85 -6.22
N PHE A 171 6.62 -8.17 -6.32
CA PHE A 171 5.91 -9.03 -5.39
C PHE A 171 6.90 -9.87 -4.62
N ILE A 172 6.60 -10.11 -3.35
CA ILE A 172 7.28 -11.14 -2.56
C ILE A 172 6.24 -12.16 -2.13
N HIS A 173 6.43 -13.41 -2.51
CA HIS A 173 5.55 -14.50 -2.16
C HIS A 173 5.74 -14.89 -0.68
N LYS A 174 4.66 -14.92 0.10
CA LYS A 174 4.72 -15.18 1.55
C LYS A 174 5.15 -16.62 1.88
N ARG A 175 4.75 -17.57 1.02
CA ARG A 175 4.97 -19.02 1.17
C ARG A 175 5.34 -19.73 -0.16
N LEU A 176 6.40 -19.28 -0.83
CA LEU A 176 6.71 -19.72 -2.19
C LEU A 176 6.92 -21.24 -2.30
N LYS A 177 7.61 -21.82 -1.33
CA LYS A 177 7.91 -23.26 -1.31
C LYS A 177 6.64 -24.10 -1.33
N GLU A 178 5.70 -23.80 -0.45
CA GLU A 178 4.42 -24.53 -0.35
C GLU A 178 3.63 -24.39 -1.66
N ALA A 179 3.50 -23.16 -2.16
CA ALA A 179 2.75 -22.88 -3.38
C ALA A 179 3.32 -23.63 -4.61
N LEU A 180 4.63 -23.52 -4.87
CA LEU A 180 5.24 -24.19 -6.01
C LEU A 180 5.29 -25.72 -5.85
N SER A 181 5.43 -26.23 -4.63
CA SER A 181 5.43 -27.68 -4.41
C SER A 181 4.07 -28.29 -4.70
N ASP A 182 3.00 -27.64 -4.24
CA ASP A 182 1.63 -28.09 -4.50
C ASP A 182 1.29 -27.99 -6.00
N ASP A 183 1.68 -26.88 -6.64
CA ASP A 183 1.48 -26.69 -8.08
C ASP A 183 2.29 -27.69 -8.91
N LEU A 184 3.51 -28.05 -8.48
CA LEU A 184 4.34 -29.08 -9.14
C LEU A 184 3.67 -30.45 -9.05
N ASP A 185 3.10 -30.79 -7.89
CA ASP A 185 2.39 -32.05 -7.70
C ASP A 185 1.15 -32.16 -8.59
N ILE A 186 0.41 -31.05 -8.75
CA ILE A 186 -0.72 -30.98 -9.69
C ILE A 186 -0.21 -31.13 -11.12
N PHE A 187 0.80 -30.36 -11.52
CA PHE A 187 1.39 -30.40 -12.86
C PHE A 187 1.88 -31.80 -13.24
N ILE A 188 2.50 -32.52 -12.31
CA ILE A 188 2.94 -33.90 -12.54
C ILE A 188 1.74 -34.80 -12.82
N LYS A 189 0.66 -34.66 -12.06
CA LYS A 189 -0.56 -35.47 -12.22
C LYS A 189 -1.31 -35.15 -13.51
N THR A 190 -1.30 -33.90 -13.96
CA THR A 190 -2.11 -33.44 -15.09
C THR A 190 -1.35 -33.45 -16.41
N ASP A 191 -0.12 -32.92 -16.43
CA ASP A 191 0.63 -32.65 -17.66
C ASP A 191 1.71 -33.71 -17.94
N VAL A 192 2.26 -34.34 -16.89
CA VAL A 192 3.31 -35.36 -17.03
C VAL A 192 2.73 -36.77 -17.07
N LEU A 193 1.76 -37.06 -16.19
CA LEU A 193 1.04 -38.33 -16.12
C LEU A 193 -0.30 -38.22 -16.86
N ASP A 194 -0.26 -38.04 -18.17
CA ASP A 194 -1.47 -38.06 -19.01
C ASP A 194 -2.18 -39.42 -18.86
N VAL A 195 -3.29 -39.44 -18.12
CA VAL A 195 -4.01 -40.65 -17.73
C VAL A 195 -4.52 -41.42 -18.94
N ASP A 196 -4.97 -40.73 -19.99
CA ASP A 196 -5.48 -41.36 -21.20
C ASP A 196 -4.35 -42.09 -21.95
N GLN A 197 -3.17 -41.47 -22.04
CA GLN A 197 -1.97 -42.11 -22.60
C GLN A 197 -1.49 -43.30 -21.75
N LEU A 198 -1.57 -43.18 -20.42
CA LEU A 198 -1.17 -44.25 -19.51
C LEU A 198 -2.10 -45.47 -19.62
N LEU A 199 -3.42 -45.25 -19.71
CA LEU A 199 -4.41 -46.30 -19.89
C LEU A 199 -4.27 -46.97 -21.26
N ALA A 200 -4.13 -46.19 -22.33
CA ALA A 200 -3.91 -46.73 -23.68
C ALA A 200 -2.61 -47.56 -23.76
N GLY A 201 -1.53 -47.06 -23.15
CA GLY A 201 -0.24 -47.76 -23.10
C GLY A 201 -0.27 -49.04 -22.28
N ALA A 202 -1.03 -49.07 -21.18
CA ALA A 202 -1.22 -50.25 -20.33
C ALA A 202 -2.04 -51.35 -21.05
N MET A 203 -3.09 -50.97 -21.78
CA MET A 203 -3.89 -51.90 -22.58
C MET A 203 -3.07 -52.55 -23.71
N GLN A 204 -2.04 -51.85 -24.22
CA GLN A 204 -1.15 -52.33 -25.27
C GLN A 204 0.12 -53.04 -24.75
N GLN A 205 0.25 -53.27 -23.43
CA GLN A 205 1.46 -53.84 -22.78
C GLN A 205 2.78 -53.15 -23.18
N THR A 206 2.75 -51.84 -23.41
CA THR A 206 3.95 -51.05 -23.74
C THR A 206 4.70 -50.64 -22.47
N ASP A 207 6.01 -50.36 -22.55
CA ASP A 207 6.81 -49.81 -21.44
C ASP A 207 6.54 -48.32 -21.16
N LEU A 208 5.57 -47.71 -21.86
CA LEU A 208 5.21 -46.30 -21.75
C LEU A 208 4.85 -45.88 -20.31
N PRO A 209 4.06 -46.66 -19.53
CA PRO A 209 3.73 -46.30 -18.15
C PRO A 209 4.96 -46.27 -17.23
N LYS A 210 5.90 -47.22 -17.40
CA LYS A 210 7.14 -47.25 -16.61
C LYS A 210 8.03 -46.05 -16.92
N ARG A 211 8.13 -45.67 -18.20
CA ARG A 211 8.89 -44.49 -18.64
C ARG A 211 8.28 -43.20 -18.09
N ALA A 212 6.96 -43.03 -18.22
CA ALA A 212 6.25 -41.87 -17.70
C ALA A 212 6.42 -41.71 -16.18
N MET A 213 6.31 -42.80 -15.42
CA MET A 213 6.56 -42.79 -13.96
C MET A 213 8.01 -42.42 -13.62
N LYS A 214 8.99 -42.88 -14.41
CA LYS A 214 10.40 -42.51 -14.25
C LYS A 214 10.61 -41.02 -14.50
N VAL A 215 10.03 -40.48 -15.59
CA VAL A 215 10.09 -39.03 -15.90
C VAL A 215 9.43 -38.22 -14.79
N ALA A 216 8.22 -38.59 -14.36
CA ALA A 216 7.49 -37.93 -13.27
C ALA A 216 8.31 -37.88 -11.97
N ARG A 217 8.94 -38.99 -11.58
CA ARG A 217 9.82 -39.03 -10.40
C ARG A 217 10.99 -38.06 -10.53
N ILE A 218 11.68 -38.07 -11.68
CA ILE A 218 12.84 -37.19 -11.91
C ILE A 218 12.41 -35.71 -11.94
N VAL A 219 11.27 -35.39 -12.57
CA VAL A 219 10.70 -34.03 -12.59
C VAL A 219 10.38 -33.57 -11.17
N ARG A 220 9.76 -34.43 -10.34
CA ARG A 220 9.49 -34.12 -8.93
C ARG A 220 10.76 -33.84 -8.15
N ASP A 221 11.75 -34.72 -8.27
CA ASP A 221 12.98 -34.65 -7.48
C ASP A 221 13.81 -33.40 -7.87
N ILE A 222 14.02 -33.16 -9.17
CA ILE A 222 14.75 -31.98 -9.65
C ILE A 222 13.94 -30.70 -9.41
N GLY A 223 12.64 -30.73 -9.67
CA GLY A 223 11.73 -29.61 -9.42
C GLY A 223 11.75 -29.19 -7.97
N GLY A 224 11.70 -30.14 -7.03
CA GLY A 224 11.83 -29.88 -5.60
C GLY A 224 13.12 -29.17 -5.23
N HIS A 225 14.27 -29.59 -5.75
CA HIS A 225 15.55 -28.91 -5.50
C HIS A 225 15.58 -27.47 -6.06
N ILE A 226 15.00 -27.24 -7.23
CA ILE A 226 14.89 -25.89 -7.80
C ILE A 226 13.96 -25.04 -6.93
N ILE A 227 12.81 -25.57 -6.52
CA ILE A 227 11.87 -24.88 -5.62
C ILE A 227 12.55 -24.52 -4.31
N ASP A 228 13.31 -25.42 -3.70
CA ASP A 228 14.05 -25.15 -2.46
C ASP A 228 15.03 -23.99 -2.62
N PHE A 229 15.76 -23.95 -3.74
CA PHE A 229 16.68 -22.85 -4.05
C PHE A 229 15.94 -21.52 -4.23
N LEU A 230 14.86 -21.50 -5.02
CA LEU A 230 14.08 -20.30 -5.27
C LEU A 230 13.39 -19.80 -3.99
N ALA A 231 12.83 -20.70 -3.20
CA ALA A 231 12.23 -20.39 -1.91
C ALA A 231 13.24 -19.80 -0.93
N ALA A 232 14.48 -20.29 -0.89
CA ALA A 232 15.51 -19.70 -0.03
C ALA A 232 15.80 -18.23 -0.39
N LEU A 233 15.81 -17.89 -1.68
CA LEU A 233 15.95 -16.50 -2.14
C LEU A 233 14.74 -15.65 -1.74
N GLU A 234 13.53 -16.19 -1.92
CA GLU A 234 12.29 -15.49 -1.60
C GLU A 234 12.15 -15.25 -0.09
N GLU A 235 12.46 -16.26 0.74
CA GLU A 235 12.45 -16.15 2.20
C GLU A 235 13.44 -15.09 2.70
N PHE A 236 14.60 -14.95 2.04
CA PHE A 236 15.53 -13.86 2.35
C PHE A 236 14.92 -12.48 2.05
N GLN A 237 14.28 -12.31 0.89
CA GLN A 237 13.60 -11.06 0.55
C GLN A 237 12.45 -10.75 1.51
N LYS A 238 11.65 -11.77 1.84
CA LYS A 238 10.56 -11.69 2.82
C LYS A 238 11.07 -11.26 4.19
N ALA A 239 12.15 -11.87 4.67
CA ALA A 239 12.75 -11.52 5.95
C ALA A 239 13.26 -10.06 5.98
N LEU A 240 13.80 -9.56 4.86
CA LEU A 240 14.18 -8.14 4.74
C LEU A 240 12.98 -7.19 4.74
N TRP A 241 11.89 -7.60 4.09
CA TRP A 241 10.64 -6.85 4.05
C TRP A 241 9.96 -6.81 5.42
N GLU A 242 9.81 -7.94 6.08
CA GLU A 242 9.15 -8.06 7.39
C GLU A 242 9.99 -7.51 8.55
N LYS A 243 11.26 -7.17 8.30
CA LYS A 243 12.12 -6.56 9.32
C LYS A 243 11.53 -5.22 9.79
N LYS A 244 11.27 -5.13 11.09
CA LYS A 244 10.84 -3.89 11.76
C LYS A 244 11.75 -2.73 11.37
N LYS A 245 11.16 -1.70 10.76
CA LYS A 245 11.89 -0.51 10.33
C LYS A 245 12.26 0.35 11.53
N LEU A 246 13.41 1.01 11.44
CA LEU A 246 13.87 1.95 12.46
C LEU A 246 13.23 3.31 12.23
N VAL A 247 12.94 4.02 13.31
CA VAL A 247 12.51 5.42 13.25
C VAL A 247 13.74 6.28 12.96
N PHE A 248 13.82 6.82 11.74
CA PHE A 248 14.93 7.67 11.33
C PHE A 248 14.88 9.06 11.97
N GLU A 249 13.69 9.61 12.12
CA GLU A 249 13.50 10.96 12.62
C GLU A 249 12.18 11.09 13.38
N THR A 250 12.20 11.87 14.46
CA THR A 250 11.01 12.28 15.21
C THR A 250 10.94 13.79 15.24
N ARG A 251 9.75 14.33 15.00
CA ARG A 251 9.49 15.77 15.04
C ARG A 251 8.18 16.02 15.80
N TYR A 252 8.06 17.21 16.34
CA TYR A 252 6.88 17.67 17.06
C TYR A 252 6.42 19.00 16.48
N VAL A 253 5.11 19.14 16.40
CA VAL A 253 4.44 20.39 16.04
C VAL A 253 3.50 20.73 17.19
N ILE A 254 3.81 21.77 17.95
CA ILE A 254 3.01 22.20 19.11
C ILE A 254 2.63 23.67 18.91
N THR A 255 1.37 24.02 19.11
CA THR A 255 0.87 25.38 18.87
C THR A 255 1.18 26.33 20.03
N LEU A 256 1.33 27.63 19.74
CA LEU A 256 1.68 28.63 20.77
C LEU A 256 0.66 28.70 21.91
N ASP A 257 -0.64 28.55 21.64
CA ASP A 257 -1.70 28.54 22.65
C ASP A 257 -1.58 27.33 23.60
N ARG A 258 -1.10 26.19 23.11
CA ARG A 258 -0.79 25.02 23.96
C ARG A 258 0.46 25.25 24.79
N LEU A 259 1.49 25.87 24.22
CA LEU A 259 2.70 26.22 24.96
C LEU A 259 2.40 27.26 26.05
N GLU A 260 1.49 28.19 25.79
CA GLU A 260 0.98 29.13 26.79
C GLU A 260 0.29 28.40 27.95
N ARG A 261 -0.50 27.36 27.65
CA ARG A 261 -1.21 26.57 28.65
C ARG A 261 -0.27 25.70 29.50
N HIS A 262 0.68 25.01 28.86
CA HIS A 262 1.51 24.01 29.53
C HIS A 262 2.82 24.56 30.07
N CYS A 263 3.43 25.54 29.41
CA CYS A 263 4.75 26.07 29.78
C CYS A 263 4.88 27.59 29.48
N PRO A 264 4.06 28.45 30.11
CA PRO A 264 4.01 29.89 29.80
C PRO A 264 5.33 30.62 30.03
N GLU A 265 6.05 30.30 31.10
CA GLU A 265 7.35 30.93 31.39
C GLU A 265 8.42 30.56 30.37
N TRP A 266 8.39 29.32 29.88
CA TRP A 266 9.30 28.86 28.84
C TRP A 266 8.97 29.54 27.51
N LEU A 267 7.68 29.64 27.17
CA LEU A 267 7.24 30.33 25.97
C LEU A 267 7.66 31.80 25.97
N ALA A 268 7.49 32.51 27.09
CA ALA A 268 7.87 33.92 27.21
C ALA A 268 9.37 34.16 26.90
N LYS A 269 10.24 33.22 27.27
CA LYS A 269 11.69 33.29 27.01
C LYS A 269 12.05 32.97 25.55
N ASN A 270 11.26 32.11 24.88
CA ASN A 270 11.59 31.55 23.57
C ASN A 270 10.78 32.13 22.41
N ILE A 271 9.70 32.88 22.66
CA ILE A 271 8.77 33.38 21.63
C ILE A 271 9.47 34.21 20.54
N ALA A 272 10.46 35.02 20.91
CA ALA A 272 11.19 35.82 19.92
C ALA A 272 11.99 34.95 18.94
N LEU A 273 12.60 33.86 19.43
CA LEU A 273 13.30 32.88 18.61
C LEU A 273 12.31 32.09 17.74
N ILE A 274 11.19 31.66 18.32
CA ILE A 274 10.13 30.94 17.62
C ILE A 274 9.62 31.76 16.44
N VAL A 275 9.20 33.00 16.69
CA VAL A 275 8.71 33.89 15.61
C VAL A 275 9.78 34.06 14.53
N LYS A 276 11.05 34.26 14.91
CA LYS A 276 12.14 34.43 13.93
C LYS A 276 12.29 33.23 13.00
N GLN A 277 12.25 32.00 13.53
CA GLN A 277 12.48 30.78 12.74
C GLN A 277 11.22 30.30 12.01
N GLN A 278 10.04 30.50 12.60
CA GLN A 278 8.79 29.92 12.13
C GLN A 278 7.99 30.84 11.18
N ARG A 279 8.27 32.15 11.20
CA ARG A 279 7.56 33.17 10.41
C ARG A 279 7.47 32.84 8.92
N LYS A 280 8.56 32.34 8.33
CA LYS A 280 8.60 31.99 6.91
C LYS A 280 7.61 30.86 6.58
N GLU A 281 7.62 29.79 7.38
CA GLU A 281 6.72 28.66 7.21
C GLU A 281 5.25 29.06 7.43
N TRP A 282 4.96 29.91 8.42
CA TRP A 282 3.60 30.42 8.63
C TRP A 282 3.06 31.19 7.42
N ALA A 283 3.91 32.01 6.78
CA ALA A 283 3.53 32.73 5.58
C ALA A 283 3.28 31.79 4.40
N GLU A 284 4.12 30.76 4.21
CA GLU A 284 3.98 29.76 3.15
C GLU A 284 2.73 28.89 3.32
N LEU A 285 2.36 28.56 4.56
CA LEU A 285 1.13 27.83 4.89
C LEU A 285 -0.14 28.70 4.87
N GLY A 286 -0.01 30.01 4.61
CA GLY A 286 -1.14 30.94 4.60
C GLY A 286 -1.72 31.27 5.98
N LEU A 287 -0.96 31.01 7.06
CA LEU A 287 -1.36 31.30 8.44
C LEU A 287 -1.14 32.77 8.85
N GLY A 288 -0.43 33.53 8.00
CA GLY A 288 -0.16 34.96 8.17
C GLY A 288 1.33 35.27 8.36
N ASP A 289 1.67 36.55 8.27
CA ASP A 289 3.03 37.06 8.44
C ASP A 289 3.18 37.84 9.75
N TYR A 290 3.80 37.21 10.76
CA TYR A 290 3.92 37.77 12.11
C TYR A 290 5.35 38.27 12.36
N ALA A 291 5.54 39.60 12.32
CA ALA A 291 6.87 40.19 12.45
C ALA A 291 7.43 40.19 13.89
N LYS A 292 6.57 40.12 14.92
CA LYS A 292 6.94 40.22 16.34
C LYS A 292 6.04 39.34 17.21
N ALA A 293 6.53 38.94 18.38
CA ALA A 293 5.78 38.15 19.37
C ALA A 293 4.39 38.72 19.72
N ALA A 294 4.28 40.05 19.87
CA ALA A 294 3.01 40.71 20.17
C ALA A 294 1.96 40.57 19.05
N ALA A 295 2.38 40.36 17.79
CA ALA A 295 1.46 40.13 16.68
C ALA A 295 0.85 38.72 16.72
N CYS A 296 1.46 37.78 17.46
CA CYS A 296 0.97 36.42 17.64
C CYS A 296 -0.10 36.32 18.75
N ILE A 297 -0.52 37.44 19.34
CA ILE A 297 -1.47 37.48 20.45
C ILE A 297 -2.82 37.96 19.94
N ARG A 298 -3.87 37.16 20.15
CA ARG A 298 -5.26 37.56 19.94
C ARG A 298 -5.79 38.23 21.20
N LYS A 299 -6.26 39.46 21.06
CA LYS A 299 -7.01 40.17 22.10
C LYS A 299 -8.49 39.85 21.94
N ILE A 300 -9.10 39.33 23.01
CA ILE A 300 -10.52 39.05 23.08
C ILE A 300 -11.14 40.15 23.95
N PRO A 301 -11.97 41.05 23.39
CA PRO A 301 -12.68 42.03 24.18
C PRO A 301 -13.59 41.34 25.19
N GLY A 302 -13.57 41.83 26.43
CA GLY A 302 -14.52 41.40 27.45
C GLY A 302 -15.91 41.97 27.20
N ASP A 303 -16.93 41.35 27.80
CA ASP A 303 -18.28 41.88 27.88
C ASP A 303 -18.63 42.36 29.31
N LEU A 304 -19.91 42.62 29.57
CA LEU A 304 -20.37 43.06 30.90
C LEU A 304 -20.12 42.00 32.00
N ALA A 305 -19.85 40.74 31.65
CA ALA A 305 -19.63 39.63 32.57
C ALA A 305 -18.20 39.06 32.55
N THR A 306 -17.41 39.39 31.53
CA THR A 306 -16.07 38.81 31.30
C THR A 306 -15.02 39.88 31.08
N ALA A 307 -13.85 39.71 31.69
CA ALA A 307 -12.72 40.61 31.46
C ALA A 307 -12.12 40.38 30.06
N ALA A 308 -11.51 41.42 29.49
CA ALA A 308 -10.71 41.26 28.27
C ALA A 308 -9.53 40.33 28.54
N SER A 309 -9.24 39.44 27.60
CA SER A 309 -8.18 38.44 27.71
C SER A 309 -7.24 38.49 26.50
N GLU A 310 -5.97 38.18 26.73
CA GLU A 310 -4.95 38.06 25.70
C GLU A 310 -4.43 36.63 25.68
N HIS A 311 -4.48 35.99 24.51
CA HIS A 311 -3.99 34.62 24.33
C HIS A 311 -3.19 34.51 23.04
N TYR A 312 -2.22 33.61 23.01
CA TYR A 312 -1.51 33.32 21.78
C TYR A 312 -2.45 32.70 20.73
N LEU A 313 -2.23 33.03 19.47
CA LEU A 313 -2.85 32.38 18.32
C LEU A 313 -2.37 30.93 18.24
N PRO A 314 -3.19 30.00 17.70
CA PRO A 314 -2.81 28.59 17.54
C PRO A 314 -1.85 28.37 16.37
N LEU A 315 -0.72 29.09 16.38
CA LEU A 315 0.32 29.01 15.35
C LEU A 315 1.24 27.82 15.65
N PRO A 316 1.51 26.95 14.67
CA PRO A 316 2.30 25.73 14.88
C PRO A 316 3.79 26.06 15.05
N VAL A 317 4.44 25.47 16.06
CA VAL A 317 5.89 25.49 16.23
C VAL A 317 6.43 24.12 15.77
N ASP A 318 6.97 24.05 14.56
CA ASP A 318 7.62 22.84 14.05
C ASP A 318 9.08 22.78 14.49
N THR A 319 9.40 21.76 15.30
CA THR A 319 10.77 21.46 15.74
C THR A 319 11.79 21.28 14.60
N ARG A 320 11.34 21.01 13.36
CA ARG A 320 12.21 20.96 12.17
C ARG A 320 13.08 22.22 11.98
N ASN A 321 12.55 23.38 12.37
CA ASN A 321 13.23 24.67 12.14
C ASN A 321 14.23 25.04 13.26
N PHE A 322 14.44 24.13 14.21
CA PHE A 322 15.28 24.36 15.37
C PHE A 322 16.30 23.24 15.56
N ASP A 323 17.30 23.49 16.39
CA ASP A 323 18.29 22.47 16.72
C ASP A 323 17.75 21.45 17.74
N SER A 324 18.53 20.39 17.97
CA SER A 324 18.15 19.36 18.93
C SER A 324 18.04 19.89 20.36
N ALA A 325 18.85 20.89 20.74
CA ALA A 325 18.82 21.48 22.07
C ALA A 325 17.47 22.17 22.35
N PHE A 326 16.98 22.96 21.39
CA PHE A 326 15.66 23.58 21.45
C PHE A 326 14.55 22.54 21.50
N LYS A 327 14.60 21.51 20.64
CA LYS A 327 13.60 20.43 20.64
C LYS A 327 13.48 19.78 22.01
N TRP A 328 14.61 19.39 22.63
CA TRP A 328 14.58 18.75 23.95
C TRP A 328 14.12 19.72 25.04
N ALA A 329 14.58 20.97 25.03
CA ALA A 329 14.14 21.98 26.00
C ALA A 329 12.63 22.27 25.91
N LEU A 330 12.07 22.27 24.70
CA LEU A 330 10.62 22.40 24.48
C LEU A 330 9.87 21.21 25.07
N LEU A 331 10.33 19.98 24.78
CA LEU A 331 9.68 18.76 25.28
C LEU A 331 9.77 18.66 26.80
N ASP A 332 10.93 18.97 27.40
CA ASP A 332 11.09 19.00 28.86
C ASP A 332 10.13 20.00 29.50
N ALA A 333 9.97 21.19 28.90
CA ALA A 333 9.07 22.21 29.41
C ALA A 333 7.59 21.80 29.33
N VAL A 334 7.16 21.20 28.21
CA VAL A 334 5.78 20.70 28.05
C VAL A 334 5.52 19.53 28.99
N THR A 335 6.48 18.60 29.09
CA THR A 335 6.31 17.37 29.87
C THR A 335 6.44 17.56 31.38
N ALA A 336 6.97 18.70 31.83
CA ALA A 336 6.96 19.08 33.24
C ALA A 336 5.53 19.21 33.81
N ALA A 337 4.55 19.56 32.98
CA ALA A 337 3.16 19.78 33.41
C ALA A 337 2.21 18.61 33.11
N THR A 338 2.51 17.79 32.08
CA THR A 338 1.62 16.72 31.62
C THR A 338 2.42 15.64 30.88
N PRO A 339 2.02 14.35 30.89
CA PRO A 339 2.63 13.35 30.02
C PRO A 339 2.57 13.76 28.55
N LEU A 340 3.59 13.37 27.77
CA LEU A 340 3.69 13.78 26.36
C LEU A 340 2.51 13.28 25.51
N ASP A 341 2.07 12.04 25.75
CA ASP A 341 0.93 11.47 25.02
C ASP A 341 -0.37 12.25 25.29
N ASP A 342 -0.53 12.83 26.49
CA ASP A 342 -1.69 13.64 26.85
C ASP A 342 -1.58 15.09 26.32
N ALA A 343 -0.36 15.56 26.06
CA ALA A 343 -0.10 16.89 25.49
C ALA A 343 -0.39 16.96 23.98
N LEU A 344 -0.31 15.81 23.29
CA LEU A 344 -0.41 15.68 21.84
C LEU A 344 -1.79 15.15 21.43
N ASP A 345 -2.32 15.64 20.31
CA ASP A 345 -3.63 15.19 19.81
C ASP A 345 -3.54 14.02 18.81
N GLY A 346 -2.37 13.82 18.20
CA GLY A 346 -2.23 12.86 17.12
C GLY A 346 -0.79 12.66 16.66
N ILE A 347 -0.59 11.61 15.86
CA ILE A 347 0.70 11.21 15.33
C ILE A 347 0.58 11.13 13.81
N ALA A 348 1.48 11.82 13.12
CA ALA A 348 1.67 11.66 11.68
C ALA A 348 2.88 10.74 11.43
N ILE A 349 2.71 9.74 10.57
CA ILE A 349 3.77 8.77 10.23
C ILE A 349 4.02 8.82 8.73
N ASN A 350 5.26 9.07 8.35
CA ASN A 350 5.73 8.94 6.98
C ASN A 350 6.47 7.61 6.82
N SER A 351 5.83 6.64 6.19
CA SER A 351 6.34 5.31 5.90
C SER A 351 5.44 4.64 4.87
N ASP A 352 5.88 3.53 4.28
CA ASP A 352 4.91 2.56 3.74
C ASP A 352 3.92 2.18 4.86
N ASN A 353 2.64 2.23 4.54
CA ASN A 353 1.56 2.06 5.51
C ASN A 353 1.49 0.63 6.07
N TRP A 354 1.91 -0.41 5.34
CA TRP A 354 2.00 -1.75 5.93
C TRP A 354 3.06 -1.80 7.03
N GLN A 355 4.22 -1.18 6.79
CA GLN A 355 5.29 -1.07 7.80
C GLN A 355 4.87 -0.22 9.01
N ALA A 356 4.18 0.90 8.75
CA ALA A 356 3.66 1.77 9.80
C ALA A 356 2.63 1.02 10.66
N LEU A 357 1.65 0.36 10.03
CA LEU A 357 0.62 -0.41 10.72
C LEU A 357 1.22 -1.53 11.56
N ASN A 358 2.27 -2.22 11.08
CA ASN A 358 3.01 -3.22 11.86
C ASN A 358 3.69 -2.61 13.09
N THR A 359 4.32 -1.44 12.94
CA THR A 359 4.98 -0.74 14.05
C THR A 359 3.97 -0.26 15.10
N LEU A 360 2.78 0.17 14.66
CA LEU A 360 1.70 0.62 15.54
C LEU A 360 1.08 -0.50 16.39
N GLN A 361 1.22 -1.76 15.99
CA GLN A 361 0.60 -2.89 16.70
C GLN A 361 1.04 -2.97 18.17
N ASP A 362 2.29 -2.62 18.47
CA ASP A 362 2.82 -2.75 19.84
C ASP A 362 2.14 -1.78 20.82
N LYS A 363 1.73 -0.59 20.35
CA LYS A 363 1.15 0.47 21.19
C LYS A 363 -0.38 0.57 21.05
N TYR A 364 -0.93 0.35 19.86
CA TYR A 364 -2.32 0.72 19.51
C TYR A 364 -3.23 -0.45 19.13
N ARG A 365 -2.79 -1.69 19.34
CA ARG A 365 -3.65 -2.88 19.16
C ARG A 365 -4.94 -2.74 19.96
N ASP A 366 -6.06 -3.09 19.35
CA ASP A 366 -7.41 -3.05 19.92
C ASP A 366 -7.81 -1.69 20.54
N GLN A 367 -7.32 -0.56 20.01
CA GLN A 367 -7.58 0.78 20.55
C GLN A 367 -8.30 1.72 19.58
N ALA A 368 -8.21 1.48 18.26
CA ALA A 368 -8.85 2.33 17.28
C ALA A 368 -10.38 2.11 17.29
N ARG A 369 -11.13 3.15 17.69
CA ARG A 369 -12.60 3.14 17.64
C ARG A 369 -13.13 3.31 16.21
N ALA A 370 -12.40 4.05 15.38
CA ALA A 370 -12.75 4.26 13.99
C ALA A 370 -11.50 4.25 13.14
N ILE A 371 -11.61 3.64 11.96
CA ILE A 371 -10.59 3.70 10.91
C ILE A 371 -11.27 4.27 9.67
N TYR A 372 -10.70 5.31 9.08
CA TYR A 372 -11.12 5.83 7.79
C TYR A 372 -9.98 5.66 6.80
N ILE A 373 -10.28 5.07 5.64
CA ILE A 373 -9.31 4.91 4.55
C ILE A 373 -9.94 5.31 3.22
N ASP A 374 -9.15 6.00 2.42
CA ASP A 374 -9.43 6.34 1.04
C ASP A 374 -8.33 5.73 0.15
N PRO A 375 -8.38 4.40 -0.09
CA PRO A 375 -7.36 3.73 -0.87
C PRO A 375 -7.34 4.25 -2.31
N PRO A 376 -6.21 4.10 -3.04
CA PRO A 376 -6.12 4.51 -4.43
C PRO A 376 -7.17 3.81 -5.29
N TYR A 377 -7.98 4.59 -6.01
CA TYR A 377 -8.99 4.07 -6.93
C TYR A 377 -8.29 3.59 -8.21
N ASN A 378 -8.52 2.33 -8.59
CA ASN A 378 -7.87 1.73 -9.75
C ASN A 378 -8.49 2.16 -11.10
N THR A 379 -8.74 3.46 -11.26
CA THR A 379 -9.29 4.05 -12.49
C THR A 379 -8.22 4.26 -13.56
N ASP A 380 -8.62 4.34 -14.82
CA ASP A 380 -7.73 4.74 -15.93
C ASP A 380 -7.16 6.18 -15.80
N ALA A 381 -7.76 7.02 -14.95
CA ALA A 381 -7.31 8.40 -14.69
C ALA A 381 -6.26 8.49 -13.57
N GLY A 382 -6.18 7.48 -12.72
CA GLY A 382 -5.16 7.36 -11.67
C GLY A 382 -4.69 5.92 -11.48
N PRO A 383 -4.29 5.21 -12.54
CA PRO A 383 -3.86 3.83 -12.41
C PRO A 383 -2.65 3.82 -11.49
N ILE A 384 -2.65 2.93 -10.50
CA ILE A 384 -1.37 2.57 -9.91
C ILE A 384 -0.61 1.84 -11.03
N ASP A 385 0.66 2.19 -11.23
CA ASP A 385 1.52 1.55 -12.22
C ASP A 385 1.87 0.12 -11.80
N TYR A 386 0.88 -0.77 -11.85
CA TYR A 386 1.08 -2.16 -11.52
C TYR A 386 1.93 -2.85 -12.58
N LYS A 387 2.86 -3.67 -12.10
CA LYS A 387 3.55 -4.64 -12.95
C LYS A 387 2.52 -5.52 -13.69
N ASN A 388 2.79 -5.77 -14.97
CA ASN A 388 2.27 -6.93 -15.71
C ASN A 388 0.75 -6.99 -15.96
N GLY A 389 0.00 -5.88 -15.89
CA GLY A 389 -1.42 -5.87 -16.25
C GLY A 389 -2.35 -6.61 -15.25
N TYR A 390 -1.84 -6.97 -14.06
CA TYR A 390 -2.59 -7.57 -12.96
C TYR A 390 -3.33 -6.54 -12.09
N ARG A 391 -3.92 -5.51 -12.70
CA ARG A 391 -4.49 -4.34 -12.01
C ARG A 391 -5.25 -4.66 -10.72
N SER A 392 -6.33 -5.44 -10.79
CA SER A 392 -7.15 -5.74 -9.61
C SER A 392 -6.48 -6.71 -8.64
N ALA A 393 -5.75 -7.71 -9.13
CA ALA A 393 -5.06 -8.67 -8.24
C ALA A 393 -3.96 -7.96 -7.41
N SER A 394 -3.18 -7.09 -8.05
CA SER A 394 -2.18 -6.26 -7.39
C SER A 394 -2.80 -5.33 -6.33
N TRP A 395 -3.92 -4.68 -6.66
CA TRP A 395 -4.67 -3.86 -5.71
C TRP A 395 -5.19 -4.67 -4.53
N MET A 396 -5.72 -5.87 -4.79
CA MET A 396 -6.18 -6.78 -3.74
C MET A 396 -5.03 -7.21 -2.81
N ALA A 397 -3.86 -7.55 -3.35
CA ALA A 397 -2.69 -7.88 -2.54
C ALA A 397 -2.24 -6.68 -1.66
N LEU A 398 -2.27 -5.46 -2.21
CA LEU A 398 -2.00 -4.23 -1.46
C LEU A 398 -2.99 -4.09 -0.29
N MET A 399 -4.28 -4.23 -0.55
CA MET A 399 -5.35 -3.99 0.42
C MET A 399 -5.45 -5.09 1.48
N ASP A 400 -5.35 -6.35 1.09
CA ASP A 400 -5.52 -7.52 1.97
C ASP A 400 -4.61 -7.42 3.21
N ASP A 401 -3.32 -7.15 2.98
CA ASP A 401 -2.34 -7.06 4.05
C ASP A 401 -2.57 -5.87 4.99
N ARG A 402 -3.03 -4.74 4.44
CA ARG A 402 -3.30 -3.52 5.23
C ARG A 402 -4.58 -3.65 6.03
N LEU A 403 -5.63 -4.22 5.45
CA LEU A 403 -6.90 -4.48 6.11
C LEU A 403 -6.70 -5.48 7.26
N LYS A 404 -5.91 -6.55 7.06
CA LYS A 404 -5.57 -7.51 8.13
C LYS A 404 -4.88 -6.84 9.32
N LEU A 405 -3.97 -5.90 9.08
CA LEU A 405 -3.32 -5.15 10.17
C LEU A 405 -4.24 -4.08 10.78
N GLY A 406 -5.04 -3.41 9.95
CA GLY A 406 -6.04 -2.44 10.40
C GLY A 406 -7.08 -3.08 11.33
N ARG A 407 -7.56 -4.29 11.00
CA ARG A 407 -8.45 -5.07 11.86
C ARG A 407 -7.89 -5.29 13.26
N ARG A 408 -6.59 -5.57 13.39
CA ARG A 408 -5.92 -5.79 14.69
C ARG A 408 -5.71 -4.51 15.50
N LEU A 409 -5.75 -3.33 14.87
CA LEU A 409 -5.73 -2.05 15.58
C LEU A 409 -7.13 -1.66 16.08
N MET A 410 -8.17 -2.16 15.41
CA MET A 410 -9.55 -1.79 15.69
C MET A 410 -10.07 -2.47 16.94
N ARG A 411 -10.78 -1.71 17.78
CA ARG A 411 -11.54 -2.26 18.92
C ARG A 411 -12.64 -3.20 18.43
N ASP A 412 -13.14 -4.07 19.30
CA ASP A 412 -14.29 -4.93 18.97
C ASP A 412 -15.56 -4.12 18.66
N ASP A 413 -15.74 -2.96 19.30
CA ASP A 413 -16.84 -2.02 19.02
C ASP A 413 -16.51 -1.01 17.90
N GLY A 414 -15.37 -1.19 17.22
CA GLY A 414 -14.87 -0.25 16.23
C GLY A 414 -15.48 -0.42 14.84
N VAL A 415 -15.40 0.65 14.04
CA VAL A 415 -15.92 0.68 12.67
C VAL A 415 -14.87 1.17 11.69
N LEU A 416 -14.71 0.44 10.59
CA LEU A 416 -13.94 0.85 9.42
C LEU A 416 -14.88 1.51 8.40
N CYS A 417 -14.49 2.69 7.91
CA CYS A 417 -15.06 3.32 6.73
C CYS A 417 -14.02 3.29 5.61
N CYS A 418 -14.33 2.58 4.51
CA CYS A 418 -13.48 2.52 3.33
C CYS A 418 -14.22 3.13 2.13
N THR A 419 -13.71 4.22 1.59
CA THR A 419 -14.25 4.84 0.38
C THR A 419 -13.69 4.21 -0.88
N ILE A 420 -14.51 4.07 -1.92
CA ILE A 420 -14.12 3.47 -3.19
C ILE A 420 -15.01 3.94 -4.34
N ASP A 421 -14.51 3.81 -5.56
CA ASP A 421 -15.27 4.03 -6.79
C ASP A 421 -15.99 2.77 -7.29
N ASP A 422 -16.64 2.85 -8.45
CA ASP A 422 -17.32 1.71 -9.08
C ASP A 422 -16.38 0.57 -9.53
N TYR A 423 -15.08 0.83 -9.73
CA TYR A 423 -14.18 -0.14 -10.37
C TYR A 423 -13.76 -1.24 -9.40
N GLU A 424 -13.34 -0.89 -8.19
CA GLU A 424 -12.87 -1.86 -7.19
C GLU A 424 -13.91 -2.14 -6.09
N GLN A 425 -15.13 -1.59 -6.19
CA GLN A 425 -16.20 -1.79 -5.20
C GLN A 425 -16.51 -3.26 -4.91
N LYS A 426 -16.64 -4.09 -5.94
CA LYS A 426 -16.99 -5.52 -5.80
C LYS A 426 -15.87 -6.33 -5.15
N PRO A 427 -14.62 -6.31 -5.67
CA PRO A 427 -13.53 -7.07 -5.03
C PRO A 427 -13.22 -6.56 -3.62
N LEU A 428 -13.38 -5.26 -3.35
CA LEU A 428 -13.25 -4.72 -1.99
C LEU A 428 -14.27 -5.32 -1.03
N GLY A 429 -15.55 -5.38 -1.41
CA GLY A 429 -16.60 -5.97 -0.57
C GLY A 429 -16.29 -7.41 -0.15
N MET A 430 -15.91 -8.25 -1.13
CA MET A 430 -15.53 -9.64 -0.88
C MET A 430 -14.28 -9.75 0.00
N LEU A 431 -13.31 -8.85 -0.18
CA LEU A 431 -12.10 -8.80 0.63
C LEU A 431 -12.38 -8.36 2.08
N LEU A 432 -13.28 -7.40 2.28
CA LEU A 432 -13.68 -6.94 3.60
C LEU A 432 -14.34 -8.07 4.39
N GLU A 433 -15.28 -8.80 3.78
CA GLU A 433 -15.92 -9.96 4.43
C GLU A 433 -14.91 -11.07 4.73
N ARG A 434 -13.95 -11.31 3.83
CA ARG A 434 -12.88 -12.28 4.09
C ARG A 434 -12.01 -11.89 5.29
N VAL A 435 -11.71 -10.60 5.47
CA VAL A 435 -10.81 -10.13 6.54
C VAL A 435 -11.53 -9.97 7.89
N PHE A 436 -12.74 -9.40 7.88
CA PHE A 436 -13.50 -9.05 9.08
C PHE A 436 -14.55 -10.09 9.47
N GLY A 437 -14.83 -11.07 8.60
CA GLY A 437 -15.84 -12.10 8.77
C GLY A 437 -17.08 -11.86 7.90
N GLU A 438 -17.84 -12.93 7.67
CA GLU A 438 -19.12 -12.86 6.95
C GLU A 438 -20.10 -11.91 7.65
N ASN A 439 -20.87 -11.14 6.88
CA ASN A 439 -21.84 -10.15 7.38
C ASN A 439 -21.21 -9.01 8.22
N SER A 440 -19.89 -8.82 8.16
CA SER A 440 -19.21 -7.70 8.84
C SER A 440 -19.54 -6.34 8.22
N ILE A 441 -20.03 -6.31 6.97
CA ILE A 441 -20.45 -5.08 6.29
C ILE A 441 -21.81 -4.63 6.84
N ALA A 442 -21.79 -3.63 7.72
CA ALA A 442 -23.01 -3.03 8.27
C ALA A 442 -23.80 -2.22 7.23
N GLY A 443 -23.12 -1.67 6.22
CA GLY A 443 -23.78 -0.96 5.13
C GLY A 443 -22.83 -0.43 4.07
N VAL A 444 -23.38 -0.24 2.87
CA VAL A 444 -22.72 0.43 1.76
C VAL A 444 -23.51 1.70 1.44
N VAL A 445 -22.87 2.85 1.60
CA VAL A 445 -23.50 4.16 1.40
C VAL A 445 -23.01 4.77 0.09
N SER A 446 -23.93 5.32 -0.71
CA SER A 446 -23.56 6.11 -1.89
C SER A 446 -23.20 7.55 -1.48
N ILE A 447 -21.98 7.96 -1.78
CA ILE A 447 -21.46 9.31 -1.53
C ILE A 447 -21.58 10.12 -2.81
N ARG A 448 -22.48 11.09 -2.86
CA ARG A 448 -22.67 11.92 -4.06
C ARG A 448 -21.51 12.90 -4.23
N ILE A 449 -20.73 12.75 -5.29
CA ILE A 449 -19.55 13.57 -5.60
C ILE A 449 -19.86 14.77 -6.51
N ASN A 450 -20.75 14.59 -7.50
CA ASN A 450 -21.11 15.64 -8.45
C ASN A 450 -22.59 15.47 -8.84
N PRO A 451 -23.47 16.42 -8.45
CA PRO A 451 -24.89 16.35 -8.78
C PRO A 451 -25.19 16.24 -10.27
N SER A 452 -24.34 16.82 -11.13
CA SER A 452 -24.50 16.79 -12.59
C SER A 452 -23.95 15.52 -13.23
N GLY A 453 -23.24 14.69 -12.47
CA GLY A 453 -22.52 13.51 -12.96
C GLY A 453 -21.29 13.86 -13.81
N ARG A 454 -20.36 12.90 -13.93
CA ARG A 454 -19.24 12.98 -14.87
C ARG A 454 -19.68 12.35 -16.21
N PRO A 455 -19.65 13.07 -17.34
CA PRO A 455 -20.00 12.51 -18.64
C PRO A 455 -19.04 11.37 -18.99
N LYS A 456 -19.58 10.20 -19.33
CA LYS A 456 -18.82 9.10 -19.94
C LYS A 456 -19.15 9.02 -21.43
N PRO A 457 -18.20 8.63 -22.31
CA PRO A 457 -18.46 8.47 -23.74
C PRO A 457 -19.62 7.52 -24.06
N SER A 458 -19.90 6.56 -23.16
CA SER A 458 -21.06 5.69 -23.19
C SER A 458 -21.52 5.33 -21.77
N GLY A 459 -22.82 5.02 -21.60
CA GLY A 459 -23.41 4.60 -20.34
C GLY A 459 -23.98 5.73 -19.48
N PHE A 460 -24.17 5.45 -18.18
CA PHE A 460 -24.75 6.39 -17.22
C PHE A 460 -23.69 7.39 -16.72
N ALA A 461 -24.11 8.64 -16.50
CA ALA A 461 -23.29 9.65 -15.85
C ALA A 461 -23.10 9.27 -14.37
N VAL A 462 -21.85 9.01 -13.97
CA VAL A 462 -21.54 8.63 -12.59
C VAL A 462 -21.58 9.88 -11.72
N SER A 463 -22.41 9.86 -10.68
CA SER A 463 -22.61 11.00 -9.76
C SER A 463 -22.23 10.68 -8.31
N HIS A 464 -21.87 9.43 -8.02
CA HIS A 464 -21.58 8.94 -6.68
C HIS A 464 -20.37 8.01 -6.65
N GLU A 465 -19.82 7.86 -5.46
CA GLU A 465 -18.86 6.85 -5.02
C GLU A 465 -19.49 6.04 -3.89
N TYR A 466 -18.75 5.10 -3.30
CA TYR A 466 -19.23 4.24 -2.22
C TYR A 466 -18.41 4.42 -0.95
N GLY A 467 -19.07 4.31 0.19
CA GLY A 467 -18.42 4.11 1.50
C GLY A 467 -18.89 2.79 2.09
N PHE A 468 -17.97 1.85 2.27
CA PHE A 468 -18.21 0.63 3.04
C PHE A 468 -18.03 0.92 4.53
N PHE A 469 -19.05 0.60 5.32
CA PHE A 469 -18.98 0.61 6.78
C PHE A 469 -18.91 -0.83 7.28
N VAL A 470 -17.80 -1.17 7.93
CA VAL A 470 -17.47 -2.54 8.34
C VAL A 470 -17.24 -2.59 9.84
N GLN A 471 -17.89 -3.54 10.50
CA GLN A 471 -17.80 -3.79 11.94
C GLN A 471 -16.67 -4.76 12.23
N ASN A 472 -16.02 -4.62 13.39
CA ASN A 472 -15.02 -5.60 13.83
C ASN A 472 -15.66 -6.85 14.47
N SER A 473 -16.84 -6.67 15.04
CA SER A 473 -17.63 -7.69 15.74
C SER A 473 -19.13 -7.44 15.49
N PRO A 474 -19.99 -8.46 15.56
CA PRO A 474 -21.45 -8.28 15.55
C PRO A 474 -21.96 -7.31 16.63
N ASP A 475 -21.21 -7.12 17.71
CA ASP A 475 -21.56 -6.21 18.82
C ASP A 475 -21.22 -4.74 18.53
N SER A 476 -20.52 -4.42 17.44
CA SER A 476 -20.20 -3.03 17.10
C SER A 476 -21.49 -2.26 16.77
N ALA A 477 -21.78 -1.17 17.47
CA ALA A 477 -22.96 -0.36 17.21
C ALA A 477 -22.62 0.88 16.36
N LEU A 478 -23.32 1.05 15.24
CA LEU A 478 -23.36 2.34 14.54
C LEU A 478 -24.34 3.25 15.27
N ASP A 479 -23.81 4.29 15.91
CA ASP A 479 -24.63 5.27 16.60
C ASP A 479 -25.37 6.17 15.60
N ARG A 480 -26.50 6.72 16.02
CA ARG A 480 -27.26 7.68 15.20
C ARG A 480 -26.79 9.08 15.55
N LEU A 481 -26.54 9.89 14.52
CA LEU A 481 -26.37 11.32 14.72
C LEU A 481 -27.66 11.90 15.31
N ASP A 482 -27.48 12.88 16.21
CA ASP A 482 -28.59 13.64 16.74
C ASP A 482 -29.40 14.27 15.60
N ARG A 483 -30.71 14.25 15.75
CA ARG A 483 -31.61 14.84 14.76
C ARG A 483 -31.45 16.36 14.79
N THR A 484 -31.26 16.94 13.62
CA THR A 484 -31.29 18.41 13.46
C THR A 484 -32.66 18.97 13.80
N ASP A 485 -32.74 20.23 14.21
CA ASP A 485 -34.02 20.93 14.48
C ASP A 485 -35.01 20.83 13.30
N ALA A 486 -34.50 20.82 12.07
CA ALA A 486 -35.30 20.66 10.87
C ALA A 486 -35.94 19.26 10.75
N GLN A 487 -35.25 18.21 11.20
CA GLN A 487 -35.80 16.86 11.27
C GLN A 487 -36.79 16.72 12.43
N MET A 488 -36.52 17.37 13.57
CA MET A 488 -37.42 17.38 14.73
C MET A 488 -38.78 18.01 14.39
N LYS A 489 -38.80 19.09 13.59
CA LYS A 489 -40.03 19.73 13.08
C LYS A 489 -40.96 18.83 12.26
N ARG A 490 -40.52 17.63 11.85
CA ARG A 490 -41.37 16.65 11.15
C ARG A 490 -42.29 15.87 12.09
N TYR A 491 -41.91 15.75 13.37
CA TYR A 491 -42.65 15.06 14.42
C TYR A 491 -43.57 16.07 15.13
N LYS A 492 -44.72 16.36 14.49
CA LYS A 492 -45.64 17.43 14.92
C LYS A 492 -46.67 16.99 15.96
N GLU A 493 -46.89 15.69 16.08
CA GLU A 493 -47.89 15.11 16.97
C GLU A 493 -47.21 14.58 18.24
N ALA A 494 -47.94 14.38 19.33
CA ALA A 494 -47.39 13.79 20.56
C ALA A 494 -48.40 12.91 21.29
N ASP A 495 -47.95 11.78 21.83
CA ASP A 495 -48.69 10.86 22.70
C ASP A 495 -47.93 10.63 24.03
N GLU A 496 -48.41 9.69 24.85
CA GLU A 496 -47.79 9.33 26.14
C GLU A 496 -46.34 8.78 25.98
N ASP A 497 -45.97 8.32 24.78
CA ASP A 497 -44.65 7.76 24.46
C ASP A 497 -43.70 8.79 23.79
N GLY A 498 -44.19 9.97 23.42
CA GLY A 498 -43.39 11.09 22.88
C GLY A 498 -43.92 11.68 21.56
N SER A 499 -43.09 12.45 20.84
CA SER A 499 -43.54 13.13 19.62
C SER A 499 -43.48 12.23 18.37
N TYR A 500 -44.57 12.10 17.63
CA TYR A 500 -44.65 11.22 16.46
C TYR A 500 -45.00 11.98 15.16
N MET A 501 -44.89 11.29 14.03
CA MET A 501 -45.40 11.75 12.74
C MET A 501 -46.21 10.66 12.04
N TRP A 502 -47.22 11.07 11.29
CA TRP A 502 -47.97 10.19 10.40
C TRP A 502 -47.19 9.93 9.11
N GLU A 503 -47.12 8.66 8.70
CA GLU A 503 -46.47 8.23 7.47
C GLU A 503 -47.40 7.33 6.65
N LEU A 504 -47.27 7.37 5.32
CA LEU A 504 -48.07 6.57 4.41
C LEU A 504 -47.81 5.07 4.62
N PHE A 505 -48.83 4.24 4.44
CA PHE A 505 -48.73 2.77 4.39
C PHE A 505 -47.88 2.27 3.20
N ARG A 506 -46.56 2.45 3.29
CA ARG A 506 -45.58 1.87 2.36
C ARG A 506 -44.69 0.92 3.15
N LYS A 507 -44.56 -0.32 2.65
CA LYS A 507 -43.67 -1.33 3.23
C LYS A 507 -42.23 -0.82 3.19
N ARG A 508 -41.67 -0.47 4.35
CA ARG A 508 -40.24 -0.18 4.53
C ARG A 508 -39.60 -1.30 5.36
N GLY A 509 -38.96 -2.27 4.70
CA GLY A 509 -38.11 -3.28 5.34
C GLY A 509 -38.84 -4.45 6.04
N SER A 510 -38.04 -5.47 6.36
CA SER A 510 -38.46 -6.77 6.89
C SER A 510 -37.96 -6.96 8.32
N SER A 511 -38.52 -6.29 9.32
CA SER A 511 -38.30 -6.66 10.73
C SER A 511 -39.42 -6.12 11.63
N PRO A 512 -40.16 -6.98 12.36
CA PRO A 512 -41.28 -6.56 13.19
C PRO A 512 -40.90 -5.93 14.55
N ASN A 513 -39.66 -6.06 15.02
CA ASN A 513 -39.31 -5.81 16.43
C ASN A 513 -38.09 -4.88 16.62
N ALA A 514 -38.25 -3.58 16.33
CA ALA A 514 -37.35 -2.55 16.84
C ALA A 514 -38.06 -1.68 17.88
N LEU A 515 -38.60 -2.30 18.93
CA LEU A 515 -38.95 -1.62 20.18
C LEU A 515 -37.66 -1.48 21.02
N ARG A 516 -36.96 -0.37 20.86
CA ARG A 516 -36.13 0.19 21.93
C ARG A 516 -36.55 1.64 22.12
N ALA A 517 -36.71 2.03 23.38
CA ALA A 517 -37.34 3.27 23.81
C ALA A 517 -36.68 4.49 23.14
N VAL A 518 -37.43 5.16 22.27
CA VAL A 518 -37.07 6.48 21.75
C VAL A 518 -38.36 7.30 21.75
N PRO A 519 -38.37 8.53 22.30
CA PRO A 519 -39.57 9.36 22.39
C PRO A 519 -40.07 9.90 21.03
N PHE A 520 -39.69 9.27 19.92
CA PHE A 520 -40.02 9.74 18.58
C PHE A 520 -40.28 8.61 17.57
N THR A 521 -41.52 8.11 17.55
CA THR A 521 -41.96 7.00 16.68
C THR A 521 -42.70 7.45 15.42
N THR A 522 -42.76 6.60 14.40
CA THR A 522 -43.59 6.82 13.20
C THR A 522 -44.86 5.99 13.30
N ARG A 523 -46.03 6.59 13.03
CA ARG A 523 -47.34 5.90 12.99
C ARG A 523 -47.89 5.90 11.57
N TYR A 524 -48.63 4.87 11.19
CA TYR A 524 -49.19 4.73 9.85
C TYR A 524 -50.65 5.17 9.82
N MET A 525 -51.04 5.97 8.81
CA MET A 525 -52.42 6.42 8.56
C MET A 525 -52.79 6.32 7.08
#